data_AF-A0A965Y7K3-F1
#
_entry.id   AF-A0A965Y7K3-F1
#
_cell.length_a   1.000
_cell.length_b   1.000
_cell.length_c   1.000
_cell.angle_alpha   90.00
_cell.angle_beta   90.00
_cell.angle_gamma   90.00
#
_symmetry.space_group_name_H-M   'P 1'
#
loop_
_entity.id
_entity.type
_entity.pdbx_description
1 polymer ?
#
loop_
_entity_poly.entity_id
_entity_poly.type
_entity_poly.pdbx_seq_one_letter_code
_entity_poly.pdbx_strand_id
1 'polypeptide(L)' 'RQAIAESWPDSLACSAARKEWDFAPRYDLETMTREMLDRIASKGGRAA' A
#
# COMPACT_ATOMS: atom_id res chain seq x y z
N ARG A 1 -13.31 17.82 2.35
CA ARG A 1 -12.30 16.74 2.47
C ARG A 1 -12.78 15.42 1.85
N GLN A 2 -14.00 14.95 2.14
CA GLN A 2 -14.56 13.73 1.51
C GLN A 2 -14.71 13.86 -0.02
N ALA A 3 -15.15 15.03 -0.50
CA ALA A 3 -15.21 15.34 -1.93
C ALA A 3 -13.86 15.25 -2.68
N ILE A 4 -12.72 15.25 -1.97
CA ILE A 4 -11.40 15.03 -2.58
C ILE A 4 -11.14 13.54 -2.79
N ALA A 5 -11.58 12.68 -1.86
CA ALA A 5 -11.48 11.24 -2.02
C ALA A 5 -12.43 10.74 -3.13
N GLU A 6 -13.64 11.31 -3.20
CA GLU A 6 -14.64 10.95 -4.21
C GLU A 6 -14.29 11.41 -5.64
N SER A 7 -13.35 12.34 -5.80
CA SER A 7 -12.90 12.78 -7.13
C SER A 7 -11.78 11.90 -7.70
N TRP A 8 -11.22 10.99 -6.90
CA TRP A 8 -10.15 10.08 -7.32
C TRP A 8 -10.74 8.77 -7.82
N PRO A 9 -10.09 8.12 -8.80
CA PRO A 9 -10.53 6.82 -9.29
C PRO A 9 -10.32 5.74 -8.23
N ASP A 10 -11.26 4.79 -8.16
CA ASP A 10 -11.20 3.66 -7.22
C ASP A 10 -10.03 2.70 -7.50
N SER A 11 -9.54 2.67 -8.75
CA SER A 11 -8.40 1.84 -9.14
C SER A 11 -7.64 2.43 -10.33
N LEU A 12 -6.37 2.05 -10.47
CA LEU A 12 -5.50 2.48 -11.56
C LEU A 12 -5.14 1.30 -12.47
N ALA A 13 -5.27 1.51 -13.78
CA ALA A 13 -4.80 0.55 -14.78
C ALA A 13 -3.27 0.64 -14.94
N CYS A 14 -2.53 -0.31 -14.37
CA CYS A 14 -1.06 -0.35 -14.41
C CYS A 14 -0.50 -1.20 -15.59
N SER A 15 -1.24 -1.34 -16.69
CA SER A 15 -0.85 -2.21 -17.83
C SER A 15 0.40 -1.73 -18.56
N ALA A 16 0.56 -0.41 -18.77
CA ALA A 16 1.76 0.16 -19.37
C ALA A 16 3.01 -0.14 -18.55
N ALA A 17 2.95 0.10 -17.23
CA ALA A 17 4.07 -0.18 -16.33
C ALA A 17 4.45 -1.67 -16.26
N ARG A 18 3.45 -2.57 -16.33
CA ARG A 18 3.68 -4.02 -16.44
C ARG A 18 4.40 -4.38 -17.74
N LYS A 19 4.03 -3.75 -18.85
CA LYS A 19 4.58 -4.08 -20.17
C LYS A 19 5.98 -3.51 -20.38
N GLU A 20 6.22 -2.30 -19.91
CA GLU A 20 7.45 -1.55 -20.20
C GLU A 20 8.55 -1.78 -19.17
N TRP A 21 8.17 -2.03 -17.92
CA TRP A 21 9.12 -2.12 -16.79
C TRP A 21 8.93 -3.36 -15.93
N ASP A 22 8.14 -4.33 -16.40
CA ASP A 22 7.82 -5.58 -15.67
C ASP A 22 7.32 -5.30 -14.23
N PHE A 23 6.51 -4.25 -14.09
CA PHE A 23 6.00 -3.83 -12.78
C PHE A 23 5.08 -4.90 -12.18
N ALA A 24 5.55 -5.58 -11.11
CA ALA A 24 4.80 -6.59 -10.39
C ALA A 24 4.64 -6.21 -8.90
N PRO A 25 3.44 -5.84 -8.42
CA PRO A 25 3.21 -5.58 -7.01
C PRO A 25 3.38 -6.88 -6.21
N ARG A 26 4.17 -6.81 -5.13
CA ARG A 26 4.53 -7.97 -4.29
C ARG A 26 3.73 -8.07 -2.99
N TYR A 27 3.00 -7.03 -2.65
CA TYR A 27 2.25 -6.91 -1.42
C TYR A 27 0.79 -6.63 -1.77
N ASP A 28 -0.09 -7.45 -1.22
CA ASP A 28 -1.52 -7.19 -1.16
C ASP A 28 -1.89 -6.46 0.15
N LEU A 29 -3.19 -6.26 0.36
CA LEU A 29 -3.68 -5.56 1.55
C LEU A 29 -3.29 -6.31 2.84
N GLU A 30 -3.47 -7.63 2.88
CA GLU A 30 -3.18 -8.45 4.06
C GLU A 30 -1.69 -8.43 4.41
N THR A 31 -0.84 -8.71 3.42
CA THR A 31 0.62 -8.77 3.60
C THR A 31 1.16 -7.42 4.01
N MET A 32 0.65 -6.33 3.41
CA MET A 32 1.05 -4.97 3.78
C MET A 32 0.61 -4.63 5.21
N THR A 33 -0.62 -4.99 5.61
CA THR A 33 -1.11 -4.73 6.97
C THR A 33 -0.25 -5.43 8.02
N ARG A 34 0.06 -6.72 7.82
CA ARG A 34 0.91 -7.49 8.75
C ARG A 34 2.31 -6.87 8.87
N GLU A 35 2.96 -6.63 7.74
CA GLU A 35 4.32 -6.06 7.70
C GLU A 35 4.41 -4.68 8.37
N MET A 36 3.40 -3.83 8.17
CA MET A 36 3.37 -2.51 8.82
C MET A 36 3.22 -2.63 10.34
N LEU A 37 2.35 -3.50 10.84
CA LEU A 37 2.18 -3.73 12.27
C LEU A 37 3.46 -4.27 12.90
N ASP A 38 4.13 -5.21 12.26
CA ASP A 38 5.40 -5.78 12.73
C ASP A 38 6.52 -4.72 12.78
N ARG A 39 6.60 -3.87 11.75
CA ARG A 39 7.57 -2.76 11.68
C ARG A 39 7.28 -1.68 12.72
N ILE A 40 6.02 -1.38 12.98
CA ILE A 40 5.63 -0.41 14.00
C ILE A 40 5.86 -1.00 15.39
N ALA A 41 5.56 -2.28 15.63
CA ALA A 41 5.83 -2.94 16.90
C ALA A 41 7.33 -2.99 17.21
N SER A 42 8.17 -3.30 16.21
CA SER A 42 9.64 -3.30 16.36
C SER A 42 10.24 -1.90 16.56
N LYS A 43 9.66 -0.86 15.96
CA LYS A 43 10.08 0.55 16.20
C LYS A 43 9.48 1.14 17.47
N GLY A 44 8.29 0.69 17.83
CA GLY A 44 7.43 1.15 18.90
C GLY A 44 7.59 0.30 20.14
N GLY A 45 8.85 0.05 20.54
CA GLY A 45 9.18 -0.20 21.92
C GLY A 45 8.75 1.00 22.77
N ARG A 46 7.45 1.12 23.01
CA ARG A 46 6.92 1.80 24.17
C ARG A 46 7.37 0.91 25.31
N ALA A 47 8.52 1.29 25.87
CA ALA A 47 8.86 0.95 27.23
C ALA A 47 7.59 1.09 28.07
N ALA A 48 7.33 0.05 28.86
CA ALA A 48 6.25 -0.02 29.82
C ALA A 48 6.08 1.29 30.62
#